data_AF-X1VSV9-F1
#
_entry.id   AF-X1VSV9-F1
#
_cell.length_a   1.000
_cell.length_b   1.000
_cell.length_c   1.000
_cell.angle_alpha   90.00
_cell.angle_beta   90.00
_cell.angle_gamma   90.00
#
_symmetry.space_group_name_H-M   'P 1'
#
loop_
_entity.id
_entity.type
_entity.pdbx_description
1 polymer ?
#
loop_
_entity_poly.entity_id
_entity_poly.type
_entity_poly.pdbx_seq_one_letter_code
_entity_poly.pdbx_strand_id
1 'polypeptide(L)' 'MKNVVIAQSGGPTSVINNSIRGVIDELISSKKIDKIYGARMGILGVLKEELIDISSQEPQQIALLAETPSA' A
#
# COMPACT_ATOMS: atom_id res chain seq x y z
N MET A 1 1.72 -5.99 18.82
CA MET A 1 1.25 -4.98 17.83
C MET A 1 0.93 -5.71 16.52
N LYS A 2 -0.07 -5.25 15.77
CA LYS A 2 -0.48 -5.90 14.51
C LYS A 2 -0.10 -4.99 13.34
N ASN A 3 0.63 -5.54 12.38
CA ASN A 3 1.06 -4.86 11.17
C ASN A 3 0.45 -5.52 9.94
N VAL A 4 0.38 -4.78 8.84
CA VAL A 4 -0.12 -5.29 7.55
C VAL A 4 0.91 -5.01 6.46
N VAL A 5 1.06 -5.95 5.54
CA VAL A 5 1.80 -5.78 4.29
C VAL A 5 0.82 -5.84 3.13
N ILE A 6 0.87 -4.86 2.24
CA ILE A 6 0.10 -4.79 0.99
C ILE A 6 1.08 -5.02 -0.16
N ALA A 7 0.75 -5.95 -1.05
CA ALA A 7 1.53 -6.23 -2.25
C ALA A 7 0.57 -6.38 -3.45
N GLN A 8 0.84 -5.65 -4.53
CA GLN A 8 0.18 -5.89 -5.82
C GLN A 8 0.90 -7.00 -6.57
N SER A 9 0.14 -7.80 -7.31
CA SER A 9 0.66 -8.89 -8.13
C SER A 9 -0.02 -8.87 -9.50
N GLY A 10 0.67 -9.38 -10.51
CA GLY A 10 0.24 -9.34 -11.90
C GLY A 10 0.61 -8.05 -12.62
N GLY A 11 0.01 -7.83 -13.79
CA GLY A 11 0.24 -6.63 -14.59
C GLY A 11 -0.47 -5.40 -14.01
N PRO A 12 0.13 -4.19 -14.13
CA PRO A 12 -0.51 -2.96 -13.69
C PRO A 12 -1.80 -2.67 -14.47
N THR A 13 -2.74 -1.97 -13.85
CA THR A 13 -3.93 -1.43 -14.52
C THR A 13 -4.01 0.08 -14.30
N SER A 14 -4.90 0.75 -15.04
CA SER A 14 -5.12 2.20 -14.89
C SER A 14 -5.70 2.61 -13.53
N VAL A 15 -6.25 1.66 -12.76
CA VAL A 15 -7.00 1.95 -11.52
C VAL A 15 -6.53 1.15 -10.31
N ILE A 16 -5.49 0.34 -10.44
CA ILE A 16 -5.08 -0.59 -9.37
C ILE A 16 -4.65 0.13 -8.08
N ASN A 17 -4.13 1.36 -8.20
CA ASN A 17 -3.81 2.23 -7.07
C ASN A 17 -5.03 2.68 -6.25
N ASN A 18 -6.23 2.76 -6.86
CA ASN A 18 -7.46 3.03 -6.11
C ASN A 18 -7.80 1.87 -5.15
N SER A 19 -7.52 0.63 -5.54
CA SER A 19 -7.68 -0.52 -4.64
C SER A 19 -6.72 -0.47 -3.46
N ILE A 20 -5.45 -0.10 -3.69
CA ILE A 20 -4.48 0.10 -2.59
C ILE A 20 -4.95 1.21 -1.66
N ARG A 21 -5.33 2.37 -2.22
CA ARG A 21 -5.82 3.51 -1.43
C ARG A 21 -7.01 3.11 -0.55
N GLY A 22 -8.00 2.42 -1.11
CA GLY A 22 -9.16 1.95 -0.35
C GLY A 22 -8.79 1.03 0.82
N VAL A 23 -7.82 0.13 0.62
CA VAL A 23 -7.30 -0.72 1.71
C VAL A 23 -6.60 0.13 2.78
N ILE A 24 -5.75 1.08 2.39
CA ILE A 24 -5.06 1.98 3.33
C ILE A 24 -6.07 2.77 4.16
N ASP A 25 -7.07 3.38 3.51
CA ASP A 25 -8.10 4.20 4.15
C ASP A 25 -8.87 3.39 5.21
N GLU A 26 -9.27 2.15 4.89
CA GLU A 26 -9.96 1.26 5.83
C GLU A 26 -9.05 0.82 6.98
N LEU A 27 -7.79 0.48 6.72
CA LEU A 27 -6.85 0.06 7.77
C LEU A 27 -6.59 1.21 8.76
N ILE A 28 -6.41 2.44 8.28
CA ILE A 28 -6.28 3.64 9.11
C ILE A 28 -7.56 3.86 9.92
N SER A 29 -8.73 3.83 9.26
CA SER A 29 -10.04 4.02 9.90
C SER A 29 -10.29 3.00 11.02
N SER A 30 -9.84 1.76 10.82
CA SER A 30 -10.06 0.66 11.77
C SER A 30 -9.39 0.88 13.13
N LYS A 31 -8.31 1.69 13.20
CA LYS A 31 -7.46 1.89 14.39
C LYS A 31 -6.95 0.59 15.04
N LYS A 32 -6.93 -0.52 14.30
CA LYS A 32 -6.51 -1.86 14.78
C LYS A 32 -5.08 -2.23 14.38
N ILE A 33 -4.48 -1.46 13.48
CA ILE A 33 -3.18 -1.72 12.87
C ILE A 33 -2.20 -0.62 13.30
N ASP A 34 -0.98 -1.03 13.62
CA ASP A 34 0.12 -0.15 14.01
C ASP A 34 0.84 0.40 12.78
N LYS A 35 1.40 -0.50 11.94
CA LYS A 35 2.06 -0.12 10.69
C LYS A 35 1.49 -0.79 9.45
N ILE A 36 1.44 -0.02 8.36
CA ILE A 36 1.11 -0.47 7.02
C ILE A 36 2.39 -0.41 6.18
N TYR A 37 2.73 -1.54 5.56
CA TYR A 37 3.88 -1.64 4.67
C TYR A 37 3.43 -1.94 3.24
N GLY A 38 4.12 -1.36 2.26
CA GLY A 38 4.03 -1.74 0.85
C GLY A 38 5.20 -2.63 0.48
N ALA A 39 4.99 -3.61 -0.39
CA ALA A 39 6.07 -4.46 -0.92
C ALA A 39 6.55 -3.96 -2.29
N ARG A 40 7.86 -3.67 -2.42
CA ARG A 40 8.45 -3.27 -3.69
C ARG A 40 8.38 -4.42 -4.71
N MET A 41 7.87 -4.18 -5.91
CA MET A 41 7.73 -5.21 -6.95
C MET A 41 6.89 -6.43 -6.50
N GLY A 42 5.82 -6.17 -5.73
CA GLY A 42 4.84 -7.20 -5.35
C GLY A 42 5.42 -8.26 -4.42
N ILE A 43 5.08 -9.54 -4.67
CA ILE A 43 5.52 -10.65 -3.81
C ILE A 43 7.04 -10.79 -3.73
N LEU A 44 7.78 -10.36 -4.76
CA LEU A 44 9.24 -10.39 -4.73
C LEU A 44 9.81 -9.47 -3.65
N GLY A 45 9.19 -8.31 -3.40
CA GLY A 45 9.61 -7.42 -2.32
C GLY A 45 9.38 -8.02 -0.95
N VAL A 46 8.30 -8.79 -0.78
CA VAL A 46 8.07 -9.53 0.47
C VAL A 46 9.18 -10.56 0.70
N LEU A 47 9.51 -11.35 -0.33
CA LEU A 47 10.54 -12.39 -0.24
C LEU A 47 11.95 -11.84 -0.02
N LYS A 48 12.21 -10.61 -0.50
CA LYS A 48 13.50 -9.92 -0.36
C LYS A 48 13.57 -8.95 0.82
N GLU A 49 12.49 -8.84 1.60
CA GLU A 49 12.34 -7.87 2.68
C GLU A 49 12.49 -6.40 2.22
N GLU A 50 12.14 -6.11 0.97
CA GLU A 50 12.11 -4.77 0.39
C GLU A 50 10.75 -4.11 0.66
N LEU A 51 10.53 -3.75 1.92
CA LEU A 51 9.28 -3.13 2.39
C LEU A 51 9.42 -1.61 2.51
N ILE A 52 8.34 -0.90 2.15
CA ILE A 52 8.20 0.56 2.26
C ILE A 52 7.22 0.83 3.40
N ASP A 53 7.61 1.66 4.38
CA ASP A 53 6.70 2.12 5.43
C ASP A 53 5.73 3.14 4.82
N ILE A 54 4.47 2.72 4.62
CA ILE A 54 3.40 3.56 4.09
C ILE A 54 2.87 4.49 5.20
N SER A 55 2.89 4.02 6.44
CA SER A 55 2.45 4.80 7.61
C SER A 55 3.33 6.03 7.87
N SER A 56 4.56 6.06 7.34
CA SER A 56 5.43 7.23 7.41
C SER A 56 5.26 8.23 6.25
N GLN A 57 4.35 7.98 5.30
CA GLN A 57 4.11 8.88 4.18
C GLN A 57 3.12 9.98 4.55
N GLU A 58 3.29 11.15 3.96
CA GLU A 58 2.33 12.25 4.08
C GLU A 58 0.95 11.84 3.51
N PRO A 59 -0.17 12.17 4.16
CA PRO A 59 -1.51 11.80 3.68
C PRO A 59 -1.79 12.25 2.24
N GLN A 60 -1.21 13.38 1.81
CA GLN A 60 -1.33 13.89 0.45
C GLN A 60 -0.67 12.95 -0.58
N GLN A 61 0.44 12.29 -0.24
CA GLN A 61 1.07 11.30 -1.13
C GLN A 61 0.15 10.10 -1.34
N ILE A 62 -0.52 9.64 -0.28
CA ILE A 62 -1.49 8.55 -0.38
C ILE A 62 -2.71 8.98 -1.20
N ALA A 63 -3.16 10.23 -1.08
CA ALA A 63 -4.28 10.76 -1.85
C ALA A 63 -4.01 10.73 -3.37
N LEU A 64 -2.77 11.01 -3.80
CA LEU A 64 -2.38 11.01 -5.22
C LEU A 64 -2.50 9.64 -5.90
N LEU A 65 -2.54 8.53 -5.13
CA LEU A 65 -2.78 7.19 -5.67
C LEU A 65 -4.10 7.10 -6.45
N ALA A 66 -5.10 7.93 -6.13
CA ALA A 66 -6.38 7.88 -6.83
C ALA A 66 -6.32 8.34 -8.29
N GLU A 67 -5.33 9.17 -8.62
CA GLU A 67 -5.14 9.77 -9.94
C GLU A 67 -3.86 9.25 -10.63
N THR A 68 -3.17 8.30 -10.01
CA THR A 68 -1.92 7.75 -10.53
C THR A 68 -2.19 6.36 -11.11
N PRO A 69 -2.07 6.15 -12.44
CA PRO A 69 -2.19 4.84 -13.04
C PRO A 69 -0.95 3.98 -12.74
N SER A 70 -1.01 2.69 -13.11
CA SER A 70 0.03 1.70 -12.81
C SER A 70 0.10 1.32 -11.32
N ALA A 71 1.12 0.54 -10.99
CA ALA A 71 1.57 0.14 -9.66
C ALA A 71 2.97 0.72 -9.42
#